data_AF-R7QP89-F1
#
_entry.id   AF-R7QP89-F1
#
_cell.length_a   1.000
_cell.length_b   1.000
_cell.length_c   1.000
_cell.angle_alpha   90.00
_cell.angle_beta   90.00
_cell.angle_gamma   90.00
#
_symmetry.space_group_name_H-M   'P 1'
#
loop_
_entity.id
_entity.type
_entity.pdbx_description
1 polymer ?
#
loop_
_entity_poly.entity_id
_entity_poly.type
_entity_poly.pdbx_seq_one_letter_code
_entity_poly.pdbx_strand_id
1 'polypeptide(L)'
;MLIPLELLDDVGPAAMRTSAYTFGQEVAALQPTLVRDMDAERIESGLEEPDWYKCRTRFPPGNVLVQRINAAENKPLEVLLHLSTLVKVSLEWKQLTLYRSGHAEAFPCSTNVERDKLESCTFELMDIMGKCERLVKSPIPLSWNRHTSRLISLWTLTLPLVLVPIQGPLCVPTVAVMSWVLFSIEEIGHLLEDPFRMERYSLQLDVVCETVRKDVLVQISTTSKS
;
A
#
# COMPACT_ATOMS: atom_id res chain seq x y z
N MET A 1 -37.82 -4.07 10.52
CA MET A 1 -37.14 -4.83 11.59
C MET A 1 -35.86 -4.07 11.91
N LEU A 2 -35.91 -3.19 12.91
CA LEU A 2 -34.79 -2.35 13.32
C LEU A 2 -33.91 -3.19 14.26
N ILE A 3 -32.67 -3.44 13.87
CA ILE A 3 -31.66 -4.14 14.68
C ILE A 3 -30.78 -3.06 15.35
N PRO A 4 -30.41 -3.22 16.64
CA PRO A 4 -29.95 -2.12 17.49
C PRO A 4 -28.55 -1.63 17.13
N LEU A 5 -28.37 -0.33 17.29
CA LEU A 5 -27.21 0.49 16.96
C LEU A 5 -26.33 0.67 18.21
N GLU A 6 -25.86 -0.43 18.80
CA GLU A 6 -25.21 -0.36 20.13
C GLU A 6 -24.13 -1.45 20.37
N LEU A 7 -23.32 -1.75 19.34
CA LEU A 7 -22.08 -2.50 19.51
C LEU A 7 -21.00 -2.02 18.52
N LEU A 8 -20.91 -0.71 18.40
CA LEU A 8 -19.96 0.01 17.57
C LEU A 8 -19.15 0.89 18.51
N ASP A 9 -17.97 0.43 18.96
CA ASP A 9 -16.90 1.36 19.37
C ASP A 9 -15.51 0.73 19.58
N ASP A 10 -15.33 -0.60 19.67
CA ASP A 10 -14.02 -1.12 20.13
C ASP A 10 -13.03 -1.60 19.05
N VAL A 11 -13.26 -1.31 17.77
CA VAL A 11 -12.25 -1.52 16.72
C VAL A 11 -12.16 -0.28 15.83
N GLY A 12 -11.98 0.86 16.47
CA GLY A 12 -11.68 2.13 15.83
C GLY A 12 -10.18 2.33 15.49
N PRO A 13 -9.84 3.45 14.84
CA PRO A 13 -8.64 3.77 14.04
C PRO A 13 -7.27 3.78 14.76
N ALA A 14 -7.17 3.17 15.93
CA ALA A 14 -5.93 2.98 16.68
C ALA A 14 -5.01 1.95 16.01
N ALA A 15 -5.58 0.85 15.48
CA ALA A 15 -4.83 -0.24 14.84
C ALA A 15 -4.05 0.21 13.58
N MET A 16 -4.62 1.11 12.79
CA MET A 16 -4.06 1.65 11.55
C MET A 16 -2.89 2.63 11.81
N ARG A 17 -2.96 3.40 12.90
CA ARG A 17 -1.85 4.26 13.36
C ARG A 17 -0.72 3.43 13.93
N THR A 18 -1.02 2.33 14.62
CA THR A 18 0.02 1.41 15.09
C THR A 18 0.71 0.73 13.92
N SER A 19 0.03 0.11 12.94
CA SER A 19 0.70 -0.73 11.92
C SER A 19 1.76 0.00 11.06
N ALA A 20 1.48 1.22 10.58
CA ALA A 20 2.46 2.01 9.83
C ALA A 20 3.61 2.55 10.72
N TYR A 21 3.31 2.87 11.99
CA TYR A 21 4.35 3.21 12.98
C TYR A 21 5.20 2.01 13.36
N THR A 22 4.61 0.82 13.48
CA THR A 22 5.32 -0.43 13.79
C THR A 22 6.20 -0.84 12.63
N PHE A 23 5.74 -0.72 11.38
CA PHE A 23 6.59 -0.99 10.20
C PHE A 23 7.74 0.03 10.09
N GLY A 24 7.47 1.32 10.31
CA GLY A 24 8.52 2.35 10.37
C GLY A 24 9.51 2.13 11.52
N GLN A 25 9.04 1.67 12.69
CA GLN A 25 9.89 1.28 13.82
C GLN A 25 10.66 -0.02 13.56
N GLU A 26 10.09 -1.00 12.88
CA GLU A 26 10.75 -2.28 12.53
C GLU A 26 11.80 -2.07 11.44
N VAL A 27 11.55 -1.23 10.43
CA VAL A 27 12.55 -0.78 9.44
C VAL A 27 13.65 0.05 10.11
N ALA A 28 13.28 0.94 11.05
CA ALA A 28 14.27 1.65 11.88
C ALA A 28 15.03 0.73 12.84
N ALA A 29 14.44 -0.39 13.28
CA ALA A 29 15.07 -1.41 14.12
C ALA A 29 15.95 -2.38 13.31
N LEU A 30 15.74 -2.49 12.00
CA LEU A 30 16.63 -3.18 11.06
C LEU A 30 17.88 -2.36 10.72
N GLN A 31 17.82 -1.04 10.85
CA GLN A 31 18.95 -0.16 10.63
C GLN A 31 20.16 -0.48 11.54
N PRO A 32 20.02 -0.71 12.86
CA PRO A 32 21.14 -1.13 13.71
C PRO A 32 21.61 -2.57 13.49
N THR A 33 20.78 -3.51 13.02
CA THR A 33 21.23 -4.88 12.70
C THR A 33 22.04 -4.92 11.41
N LEU A 34 21.59 -4.22 10.37
CA LEU A 34 22.31 -4.11 9.10
C LEU A 34 23.63 -3.34 9.28
N VAL A 35 23.63 -2.32 10.16
CA VAL A 35 24.85 -1.60 10.58
C VAL A 35 25.76 -2.49 11.44
N ARG A 36 25.21 -3.36 12.29
CA ARG A 36 25.99 -4.33 13.08
C ARG A 36 26.64 -5.41 12.24
N ASP A 37 25.97 -5.92 11.20
CA ASP A 37 26.57 -6.90 10.29
C ASP A 37 27.74 -6.27 9.52
N MET A 38 27.59 -5.02 9.09
CA MET A 38 28.68 -4.23 8.50
C MET A 38 29.83 -3.96 9.50
N ASP A 39 29.51 -3.72 10.78
CA ASP A 39 30.51 -3.52 11.85
C ASP A 39 31.17 -4.86 12.30
N ALA A 40 30.49 -6.00 12.14
CA ALA A 40 31.03 -7.34 12.43
C ALA A 40 32.03 -7.79 11.34
N GLU A 41 31.70 -7.62 10.05
CA GLU A 41 32.64 -7.80 8.93
C GLU A 41 33.87 -6.87 9.05
N ARG A 42 33.71 -5.68 9.65
CA ARG A 42 34.80 -4.72 9.92
C ARG A 42 35.77 -5.21 11.00
N ILE A 43 35.28 -5.81 12.08
CA ILE A 43 36.12 -6.27 13.20
C ILE A 43 36.97 -7.48 12.78
N GLU A 44 36.42 -8.38 11.96
CA GLU A 44 37.18 -9.51 11.39
C GLU A 44 38.28 -9.07 10.42
N SER A 45 38.13 -7.92 9.76
CA SER A 45 39.05 -7.47 8.70
C SER A 45 40.15 -6.49 9.17
N GLY A 46 40.14 -6.04 10.43
CA GLY A 46 41.26 -5.31 11.06
C GLY A 46 41.62 -3.95 10.42
N LEU A 47 40.68 -3.28 9.74
CA LEU A 47 40.91 -2.05 8.98
C LEU A 47 40.74 -0.77 9.83
N GLU A 48 41.73 0.15 9.80
CA GLU A 48 41.63 1.51 10.36
C GLU A 48 40.50 2.33 9.72
N GLU A 49 39.81 3.18 10.50
CA GLU A 49 38.61 3.95 10.14
C GLU A 49 38.71 4.72 8.81
N PRO A 50 38.00 4.30 7.73
CA PRO A 50 37.90 5.13 6.52
C PRO A 50 36.88 6.30 6.64
N ASP A 51 36.85 7.17 5.61
CA ASP A 51 35.88 8.27 5.38
C ASP A 51 34.38 7.87 5.36
N TRP A 52 34.07 6.58 5.53
CA TRP A 52 32.70 6.01 5.51
C TRP A 52 31.80 6.55 6.64
N TYR A 53 32.38 7.06 7.74
CA TYR A 53 31.63 7.73 8.80
C TYR A 53 30.80 8.92 8.26
N LYS A 54 31.28 9.61 7.20
CA LYS A 54 30.55 10.69 6.52
C LYS A 54 29.36 10.20 5.68
N CYS A 55 29.35 8.94 5.24
CA CYS A 55 28.19 8.36 4.56
C CYS A 55 27.16 7.83 5.57
N ARG A 56 27.58 7.35 6.76
CA ARG A 56 26.69 7.02 7.89
C ARG A 56 25.85 8.23 8.34
N THR A 57 26.43 9.44 8.30
CA THR A 57 25.72 10.70 8.62
C THR A 57 24.69 11.15 7.57
N ARG A 58 24.57 10.47 6.43
CA ARG A 58 23.54 10.79 5.42
C ARG A 58 22.17 10.22 5.77
N PHE A 59 22.13 9.23 6.67
CA PHE A 59 20.88 8.66 7.17
C PHE A 59 20.44 9.35 8.46
N PRO A 60 19.21 9.92 8.50
CA PRO A 60 18.65 10.37 9.76
C PRO A 60 18.48 9.16 10.71
N PRO A 61 18.73 9.31 12.01
CA PRO A 61 18.41 8.27 12.97
C PRO A 61 16.90 7.97 12.93
N GLY A 62 16.50 6.73 13.25
CA GLY A 62 15.14 6.24 13.03
C GLY A 62 14.03 7.10 13.64
N ASN A 63 14.32 7.76 14.77
CA ASN A 63 13.42 8.76 15.39
C ASN A 63 13.20 10.00 14.51
N VAL A 64 14.24 10.51 13.86
CA VAL A 64 14.17 11.65 12.94
C VAL A 64 13.47 11.26 11.65
N LEU A 65 13.69 10.04 11.14
CA LEU A 65 12.97 9.50 9.98
C LEU A 65 11.46 9.47 10.23
N VAL A 66 11.04 8.89 11.36
CA VAL A 66 9.62 8.82 11.74
C VAL A 66 9.02 10.21 11.90
N GLN A 67 9.75 11.17 12.45
CA GLN A 67 9.30 12.56 12.52
C GLN A 67 9.10 13.19 11.13
N ARG A 68 10.02 12.96 10.18
CA ARG A 68 9.90 13.47 8.80
C ARG A 68 8.72 12.85 8.07
N ILE A 69 8.53 11.54 8.20
CA ILE A 69 7.38 10.83 7.61
C ILE A 69 6.07 11.37 8.18
N ASN A 70 6.01 11.62 9.49
CA ASN A 70 4.81 12.16 10.12
C ASN A 70 4.53 13.63 9.75
N ALA A 71 5.57 14.39 9.43
CA ALA A 71 5.46 15.77 8.96
C ALA A 71 5.18 15.89 7.46
N ALA A 72 5.34 14.83 6.68
CA ALA A 72 5.13 14.83 5.24
C ALA A 72 3.64 14.80 4.87
N GLU A 73 3.26 15.57 3.85
CA GLU A 73 1.91 15.58 3.28
C GLU A 73 1.57 14.24 2.62
N ASN A 74 2.55 13.67 1.90
CA ASN A 74 2.43 12.36 1.23
C ASN A 74 3.37 11.34 1.88
N LYS A 75 2.95 10.81 3.03
CA LYS A 75 3.68 9.81 3.82
C LYS A 75 4.22 8.61 3.01
N PRO A 76 3.42 7.93 2.15
CA PRO A 76 3.92 6.76 1.42
C PRO A 76 5.01 7.11 0.38
N LEU A 77 4.92 8.30 -0.22
CA LEU A 77 5.95 8.78 -1.15
C LEU A 77 7.28 9.01 -0.44
N GLU A 78 7.25 9.59 0.77
CA GLU A 78 8.46 9.84 1.58
C GLU A 78 9.14 8.53 2.00
N VAL A 79 8.35 7.50 2.35
CA VAL A 79 8.87 6.16 2.67
C VAL A 79 9.56 5.53 1.45
N LEU A 80 8.96 5.61 0.27
CA LEU A 80 9.55 5.07 -0.97
C LEU A 80 10.83 5.81 -1.37
N LEU A 81 10.88 7.13 -1.19
CA LEU A 81 12.09 7.92 -1.42
C LEU A 81 13.21 7.51 -0.48
N HIS A 82 12.89 7.30 0.79
CA HIS A 82 13.84 6.78 1.77
C HIS A 82 14.31 5.35 1.43
N LEU A 83 13.42 4.49 0.96
CA LEU A 83 13.77 3.14 0.54
C LEU A 83 14.71 3.14 -0.69
N SER A 84 14.46 3.99 -1.69
CA SER A 84 15.34 4.15 -2.85
C SER A 84 16.74 4.65 -2.44
N THR A 85 16.81 5.60 -1.50
CA THR A 85 18.11 6.09 -0.98
C THR A 85 18.85 5.04 -0.15
N LEU A 86 18.13 4.21 0.62
CA LEU A 86 18.71 3.06 1.33
C LEU A 86 19.31 2.03 0.36
N VAL A 87 18.56 1.66 -0.69
CA VAL A 87 19.02 0.70 -1.71
C VAL A 87 20.29 1.20 -2.41
N LYS A 88 20.30 2.47 -2.87
CA LYS A 88 21.47 3.05 -3.55
C LYS A 88 22.73 3.01 -2.70
N VAL A 89 22.61 3.45 -1.45
CA VAL A 89 23.76 3.49 -0.54
C VAL A 89 24.22 2.07 -0.18
N SER A 90 23.29 1.13 0.08
CA SER A 90 23.63 -0.27 0.36
C SER A 90 24.42 -0.92 -0.78
N LEU A 91 24.11 -0.57 -2.04
CA LEU A 91 24.79 -1.10 -3.22
C LEU A 91 26.16 -0.46 -3.45
N GLU A 92 26.31 0.84 -3.18
CA GLU A 92 27.60 1.53 -3.21
C GLU A 92 28.57 0.93 -2.18
N TRP A 93 28.08 0.58 -0.98
CA TRP A 93 28.88 -0.09 0.05
C TRP A 93 29.42 -1.44 -0.42
N LYS A 94 28.53 -2.32 -0.92
CA LYS A 94 28.90 -3.66 -1.39
C LYS A 94 29.93 -3.61 -2.52
N GLN A 95 29.89 -2.57 -3.35
CA GLN A 95 30.86 -2.38 -4.44
C GLN A 95 32.24 -1.93 -3.92
N LEU A 96 32.28 -1.06 -2.90
CA LEU A 96 33.53 -0.57 -2.29
C LEU A 96 34.25 -1.64 -1.48
N THR A 97 33.51 -2.50 -0.76
CA THR A 97 34.10 -3.63 -0.02
C THR A 97 34.72 -4.66 -0.96
N LEU A 98 34.02 -5.02 -2.04
CA LEU A 98 34.53 -5.95 -3.06
C LEU A 98 35.79 -5.42 -3.75
N TYR A 99 35.81 -4.14 -4.14
CA TYR A 99 36.99 -3.52 -4.76
C TYR A 99 38.23 -3.53 -3.85
N ARG A 100 38.06 -3.32 -2.54
CA ARG A 100 39.16 -3.27 -1.56
C ARG A 100 39.71 -4.65 -1.18
N SER A 101 38.93 -5.73 -1.38
CA SER A 101 39.29 -7.11 -0.98
C SER A 101 40.29 -7.82 -1.91
N GLY A 102 40.78 -7.17 -2.97
CA GLY A 102 41.84 -7.71 -3.85
C GLY A 102 41.45 -8.91 -4.71
N HIS A 103 40.21 -9.40 -4.64
CA HIS A 103 39.66 -10.45 -5.50
C HIS A 103 39.24 -9.86 -6.86
N ALA A 104 40.22 -9.38 -7.62
CA ALA A 104 40.00 -8.72 -8.92
C ALA A 104 39.68 -9.70 -10.07
N GLU A 105 39.70 -11.01 -9.83
CA GLU A 105 39.43 -12.01 -10.86
C GLU A 105 38.13 -12.78 -10.54
N ALA A 106 37.05 -12.41 -11.26
CA ALA A 106 35.67 -12.90 -11.20
C ALA A 106 34.87 -12.40 -9.96
N PHE A 107 33.91 -11.47 -10.03
CA PHE A 107 32.81 -11.29 -10.98
C PHE A 107 32.27 -9.83 -10.96
N PRO A 108 32.34 -9.06 -12.07
CA PRO A 108 31.74 -7.71 -12.14
C PRO A 108 30.31 -7.67 -12.70
N CYS A 109 29.73 -8.81 -13.10
CA CYS A 109 28.43 -8.83 -13.81
C CYS A 109 27.25 -9.22 -12.90
N SER A 110 27.44 -10.08 -11.89
CA SER A 110 26.34 -10.53 -11.02
C SER A 110 25.79 -9.41 -10.13
N THR A 111 26.65 -8.51 -9.64
CA THR A 111 26.27 -7.38 -8.77
C THR A 111 25.48 -6.29 -9.49
N ASN A 112 25.78 -6.03 -10.77
CA ASN A 112 24.99 -5.07 -11.57
C ASN A 112 23.60 -5.63 -11.87
N VAL A 113 23.50 -6.93 -12.19
CA VAL A 113 22.21 -7.61 -12.41
C VAL A 113 21.37 -7.64 -11.12
N GLU A 114 21.98 -7.88 -9.96
CA GLU A 114 21.29 -7.79 -8.65
C GLU A 114 20.81 -6.36 -8.34
N ARG A 115 21.65 -5.35 -8.62
CA ARG A 115 21.28 -3.94 -8.50
C ARG A 115 20.08 -3.62 -9.38
N ASP A 116 20.15 -3.96 -10.66
CA ASP A 116 19.10 -3.63 -11.63
C ASP A 116 17.78 -4.28 -11.23
N LYS A 117 17.82 -5.51 -10.68
CA LYS A 117 16.63 -6.18 -10.12
C LYS A 117 16.05 -5.43 -8.92
N LEU A 118 16.89 -5.05 -7.96
CA LEU A 118 16.44 -4.35 -6.75
C LEU A 118 15.89 -2.96 -7.07
N GLU A 119 16.57 -2.21 -7.93
CA GLU A 119 16.08 -0.92 -8.42
C GLU A 119 14.75 -1.08 -9.16
N SER A 120 14.62 -2.10 -10.03
CA SER A 120 13.37 -2.40 -10.73
C SER A 120 12.22 -2.67 -9.75
N CYS A 121 12.43 -3.49 -8.71
CA CYS A 121 11.40 -3.73 -7.70
C CYS A 121 10.96 -2.44 -6.98
N THR A 122 11.90 -1.52 -6.70
CA THR A 122 11.55 -0.22 -6.09
C THR A 122 10.74 0.68 -7.03
N PHE A 123 11.08 0.70 -8.32
CA PHE A 123 10.31 1.43 -9.32
C PHE A 123 8.91 0.85 -9.51
N GLU A 124 8.76 -0.47 -9.49
CA GLU A 124 7.46 -1.14 -9.54
C GLU A 124 6.58 -0.76 -8.35
N LEU A 125 7.14 -0.75 -7.12
CA LEU A 125 6.41 -0.28 -5.94
C LEU A 125 5.96 1.18 -6.08
N MET A 126 6.83 2.04 -6.59
CA MET A 126 6.53 3.46 -6.80
C MET A 126 5.43 3.66 -7.85
N ASP A 127 5.47 2.92 -8.95
CA ASP A 127 4.46 2.96 -10.00
C ASP A 127 3.10 2.45 -9.51
N ILE A 128 3.07 1.35 -8.75
CA ILE A 128 1.83 0.83 -8.14
C ILE A 128 1.25 1.85 -7.16
N MET A 129 2.07 2.44 -6.28
CA MET A 129 1.62 3.47 -5.34
C MET A 129 1.04 4.69 -6.06
N GLY A 130 1.72 5.17 -7.11
CA GLY A 130 1.24 6.28 -7.93
C GLY A 130 -0.06 5.96 -8.66
N LYS A 131 -0.25 4.72 -9.14
CA LYS A 131 -1.51 4.25 -9.71
C LYS A 131 -2.63 4.25 -8.68
N CYS A 132 -2.39 3.73 -7.47
CA CYS A 132 -3.38 3.76 -6.39
C CYS A 132 -3.78 5.18 -6.01
N GLU A 133 -2.81 6.10 -5.90
CA GLU A 133 -3.08 7.51 -5.60
C GLU A 133 -3.93 8.18 -6.70
N ARG A 134 -3.68 7.87 -7.97
CA ARG A 134 -4.48 8.36 -9.10
C ARG A 134 -5.90 7.80 -9.10
N LEU A 135 -6.08 6.52 -8.74
CA LEU A 135 -7.40 5.91 -8.61
C LEU A 135 -8.22 6.60 -7.51
N VAL A 136 -7.60 6.89 -6.36
CA VAL A 136 -8.24 7.62 -5.26
C VAL A 136 -8.54 9.07 -5.63
N LYS A 137 -7.63 9.73 -6.36
CA LYS A 137 -7.78 11.15 -6.77
C LYS A 137 -8.68 11.36 -7.97
N SER A 138 -9.08 10.31 -8.68
CA SER A 138 -9.96 10.37 -9.85
C SER A 138 -11.36 9.82 -9.52
N PRO A 139 -12.12 10.42 -8.60
CA PRO A 139 -13.48 10.00 -8.35
C PRO A 139 -14.33 10.25 -9.59
N ILE A 140 -15.30 9.36 -9.84
CA ILE A 140 -16.29 9.55 -10.89
C ILE A 140 -17.05 10.85 -10.58
N PRO A 141 -17.33 11.71 -11.58
CA PRO A 141 -18.02 12.97 -11.33
C PRO A 141 -19.40 12.73 -10.69
N LEU A 142 -19.65 13.38 -9.55
CA LEU A 142 -20.90 13.26 -8.77
C LEU A 142 -22.18 13.56 -9.57
N SER A 143 -22.06 14.31 -10.67
CA SER A 143 -23.18 14.57 -11.58
C SER A 143 -23.66 13.29 -12.26
N TRP A 144 -22.75 12.40 -12.68
CA TRP A 144 -23.08 11.15 -13.36
C TRP A 144 -24.05 10.30 -12.53
N ASN A 145 -23.68 10.01 -11.28
CA ASN A 145 -24.49 9.24 -10.35
C ASN A 145 -25.88 9.83 -10.12
N ARG A 146 -25.95 11.15 -9.91
CA ARG A 146 -27.21 11.85 -9.74
C ARG A 146 -28.10 11.76 -10.99
N HIS A 147 -27.52 11.79 -12.18
CA HIS A 147 -28.27 11.67 -13.43
C HIS A 147 -28.78 10.24 -13.63
N THR A 148 -27.95 9.24 -13.38
CA THR A 148 -28.32 7.82 -13.46
C THR A 148 -29.49 7.49 -12.52
N SER A 149 -29.41 7.93 -11.26
CA SER A 149 -30.48 7.69 -10.27
C SER A 149 -31.83 8.29 -10.65
N ARG A 150 -31.80 9.54 -11.16
CA ARG A 150 -33.00 10.21 -11.67
C ARG A 150 -33.56 9.51 -12.90
N LEU A 151 -32.70 9.00 -13.78
CA LEU A 151 -33.12 8.27 -14.98
C LEU A 151 -33.79 6.94 -14.62
N ILE A 152 -33.21 6.16 -13.70
CA ILE A 152 -33.78 4.88 -13.23
C ILE A 152 -35.12 5.12 -12.53
N SER A 153 -35.22 6.17 -11.72
CA SER A 153 -36.47 6.58 -11.07
C SER A 153 -37.54 6.97 -12.10
N LEU A 154 -37.19 7.73 -13.14
CA LEU A 154 -38.12 8.08 -14.22
C LEU A 154 -38.52 6.85 -15.06
N TRP A 155 -37.59 5.92 -15.29
CA TRP A 155 -37.86 4.69 -16.01
C TRP A 155 -38.87 3.83 -15.27
N THR A 156 -38.68 3.61 -13.96
CA THR A 156 -39.59 2.82 -13.13
C THR A 156 -40.98 3.46 -12.99
N LEU A 157 -41.07 4.79 -13.02
CA LEU A 157 -42.34 5.52 -13.03
C LEU A 157 -43.08 5.46 -14.37
N THR A 158 -42.37 5.43 -15.50
CA THR A 158 -42.98 5.37 -16.85
C THR A 158 -43.36 3.95 -17.26
N LEU A 159 -42.67 2.93 -16.72
CA LEU A 159 -42.92 1.51 -16.97
C LEU A 159 -44.38 1.05 -16.76
N PRO A 160 -45.08 1.39 -15.66
CA PRO A 160 -46.49 0.99 -15.47
C PRO A 160 -47.42 1.58 -16.53
N LEU A 161 -47.17 2.79 -17.05
CA LEU A 161 -48.02 3.41 -18.08
C LEU A 161 -48.04 2.58 -19.37
N VAL A 162 -46.92 1.95 -19.70
CA VAL A 162 -46.78 1.09 -20.89
C VAL A 162 -47.34 -0.31 -20.64
N LEU A 163 -47.21 -0.83 -19.42
CA LEU A 163 -47.49 -2.22 -19.10
C LEU A 163 -48.97 -2.49 -18.72
N VAL A 164 -49.67 -1.50 -18.17
CA VAL A 164 -51.11 -1.57 -17.83
C VAL A 164 -51.99 -2.04 -19.00
N PRO A 165 -51.89 -1.49 -20.23
CA PRO A 165 -52.73 -1.94 -21.35
C PRO A 165 -52.43 -3.36 -21.84
N ILE A 166 -51.27 -3.92 -21.49
CA ILE A 166 -50.82 -5.25 -21.95
C ILE A 166 -51.19 -6.34 -20.93
N GLN A 167 -50.97 -6.08 -19.64
CA GLN A 167 -51.02 -7.11 -18.59
C GLN A 167 -52.11 -6.88 -17.54
N GLY A 168 -52.80 -5.73 -17.58
CA GLY A 168 -53.83 -5.37 -16.61
C GLY A 168 -53.31 -5.45 -15.16
N PRO A 169 -53.96 -6.20 -14.25
CA PRO A 169 -53.59 -6.25 -12.84
C PRO A 169 -52.26 -6.97 -12.57
N LEU A 170 -51.78 -7.83 -13.48
CA LEU A 170 -50.46 -8.47 -13.36
C LEU A 170 -49.30 -7.49 -13.56
N CYS A 171 -49.58 -6.24 -13.98
CA CYS A 171 -48.59 -5.19 -14.09
C CYS A 171 -47.90 -4.88 -12.74
N VAL A 172 -48.64 -4.92 -11.62
CA VAL A 172 -48.12 -4.52 -10.30
C VAL A 172 -46.93 -5.37 -9.84
N PRO A 173 -47.03 -6.71 -9.78
CA PRO A 173 -45.89 -7.54 -9.39
C PRO A 173 -44.74 -7.47 -10.40
N THR A 174 -45.03 -7.35 -11.71
CA THR A 174 -43.99 -7.23 -12.73
C THR A 174 -43.17 -5.95 -12.58
N VAL A 175 -43.83 -4.80 -12.38
CA VAL A 175 -43.16 -3.52 -12.13
C VAL A 175 -42.34 -3.58 -10.84
N ALA A 176 -42.89 -4.17 -9.77
CA ALA A 176 -42.19 -4.30 -8.50
C ALA A 176 -40.88 -5.09 -8.63
N VAL A 177 -40.92 -6.23 -9.32
CA VAL A 177 -39.71 -7.05 -9.57
C VAL A 177 -38.71 -6.29 -10.44
N MET A 178 -39.15 -5.64 -11.51
CA MET A 178 -38.25 -4.86 -12.38
C MET A 178 -37.61 -3.69 -11.64
N SER A 179 -38.38 -2.94 -10.84
CA SER A 179 -37.84 -1.87 -10.02
C SER A 179 -36.84 -2.39 -9.00
N TRP A 180 -37.14 -3.52 -8.35
CA TRP A 180 -36.23 -4.14 -7.39
C TRP A 180 -34.89 -4.47 -8.03
N VAL A 181 -34.89 -5.10 -9.21
CA VAL A 181 -33.66 -5.45 -9.93
C VAL A 181 -32.88 -4.21 -10.34
N LEU A 182 -33.54 -3.20 -10.91
CA LEU A 182 -32.88 -1.97 -11.36
C LEU A 182 -32.25 -1.18 -10.20
N PHE A 183 -32.97 -1.01 -9.09
CA PHE A 183 -32.43 -0.34 -7.90
C PHE A 183 -31.33 -1.16 -7.22
N SER A 184 -31.44 -2.50 -7.23
CA SER A 184 -30.37 -3.37 -6.71
C SER A 184 -29.06 -3.18 -7.49
N ILE A 185 -29.13 -3.07 -8.83
CA ILE A 185 -27.95 -2.84 -9.67
C ILE A 185 -27.36 -1.46 -9.41
N GLU A 186 -28.21 -0.43 -9.23
CA GLU A 186 -27.76 0.92 -8.89
C GLU A 186 -27.02 0.96 -7.55
N GLU A 187 -27.55 0.29 -6.52
CA GLU A 187 -26.92 0.17 -5.21
C GLU A 187 -25.54 -0.52 -5.29
N ILE A 188 -25.45 -1.63 -6.04
CA ILE A 188 -24.17 -2.32 -6.27
C ILE A 188 -23.18 -1.40 -7.02
N GLY A 189 -23.67 -0.62 -7.98
CA GLY A 189 -22.86 0.35 -8.71
C GLY A 189 -22.24 1.41 -7.80
N HIS A 190 -22.99 1.89 -6.81
CA HIS A 190 -22.48 2.82 -5.80
C HIS A 190 -21.41 2.19 -4.90
N LEU A 191 -21.56 0.93 -4.53
CA LEU A 191 -20.54 0.21 -3.74
C LEU A 191 -19.25 -0.01 -4.53
N LEU A 192 -19.34 -0.22 -5.85
CA LEU A 192 -18.18 -0.46 -6.72
C LEU A 192 -17.39 0.81 -7.04
N GLU A 193 -17.96 1.99 -6.84
CA GLU A 193 -17.31 3.26 -7.16
C GLU A 193 -16.13 3.61 -6.21
N ASP A 194 -16.20 3.18 -4.95
CA ASP A 194 -15.18 3.49 -3.93
C ASP A 194 -14.68 2.21 -3.23
N PRO A 195 -13.86 1.38 -3.91
CA PRO A 195 -13.43 0.08 -3.40
C PRO A 195 -12.46 0.16 -2.22
N PHE A 196 -11.88 1.35 -1.96
CA PHE A 196 -10.92 1.60 -0.89
C PHE A 196 -11.56 2.18 0.37
N ARG A 197 -12.87 2.46 0.34
CA ARG A 197 -13.60 2.94 1.52
C ARG A 197 -13.61 1.88 2.63
N MET A 198 -13.62 2.30 3.88
CA MET A 198 -13.73 1.39 5.03
C MET A 198 -15.19 0.95 5.23
N GLU A 199 -15.70 0.11 4.33
CA GLU A 199 -17.04 -0.50 4.41
C GLU A 199 -16.94 -2.03 4.45
N ARG A 200 -18.00 -2.72 4.89
CA ARG A 200 -17.95 -4.19 5.09
C ARG A 200 -17.68 -4.98 3.80
N TYR A 201 -18.03 -4.41 2.65
CA TYR A 201 -17.94 -5.05 1.34
C TYR A 201 -16.76 -4.55 0.51
N SER A 202 -15.86 -3.77 1.10
CA SER A 202 -14.72 -3.19 0.41
C SER A 202 -13.47 -4.07 0.50
N LEU A 203 -12.41 -3.64 -0.18
CA LEU A 203 -11.13 -4.33 -0.17
C LEU A 203 -10.51 -4.26 1.23
N GLN A 204 -10.27 -5.41 1.86
CA GLN A 204 -9.69 -5.51 3.21
C GLN A 204 -8.17 -5.22 3.19
N LEU A 205 -7.81 -3.97 2.94
CA LEU A 205 -6.41 -3.53 2.84
C LEU A 205 -5.60 -3.86 4.10
N ASP A 206 -6.22 -3.77 5.28
CA ASP A 206 -5.56 -4.06 6.55
C ASP A 206 -5.07 -5.51 6.64
N VAL A 207 -5.88 -6.46 6.17
CA VAL A 207 -5.54 -7.89 6.17
C VAL A 207 -4.38 -8.15 5.21
N VAL A 208 -4.41 -7.51 4.03
CA VAL A 208 -3.34 -7.62 3.04
C VAL A 208 -2.04 -7.03 3.59
N CYS A 209 -2.08 -5.83 4.17
CA CYS A 209 -0.91 -5.18 4.77
C CYS A 209 -0.32 -6.01 5.91
N GLU A 210 -1.15 -6.59 6.77
CA GLU A 210 -0.69 -7.45 7.86
C GLU A 210 -0.06 -8.75 7.36
N THR A 211 -0.57 -9.31 6.26
CA THR A 211 0.01 -10.49 5.61
C THR A 211 1.39 -10.16 5.05
N VAL A 212 1.51 -9.06 4.29
CA VAL A 212 2.81 -8.59 3.75
C VAL A 212 3.81 -8.33 4.87
N ARG A 213 3.37 -7.69 5.97
CA ARG A 213 4.23 -7.43 7.14
C ARG A 213 4.77 -8.73 7.74
N LYS A 214 3.91 -9.73 7.92
CA LYS A 214 4.32 -11.06 8.43
C LYS A 214 5.31 -11.73 7.50
N ASP A 215 5.07 -11.71 6.20
CA ASP A 215 5.96 -12.33 5.20
C ASP A 215 7.36 -11.71 5.23
N VAL A 216 7.45 -10.37 5.29
CA VAL A 216 8.72 -9.64 5.38
C VAL A 216 9.46 -9.97 6.67
N LEU A 217 8.77 -10.00 7.81
CA LEU A 217 9.39 -10.35 9.10
C LEU A 217 9.93 -11.79 9.12
N VAL A 218 9.18 -12.73 8.55
CA VAL A 218 9.62 -14.11 8.43
C VAL A 218 10.90 -14.17 7.60
N GLN A 219 10.96 -13.50 6.44
CA GLN A 219 12.14 -13.47 5.59
C GLN A 219 13.38 -12.91 6.31
N ILE A 220 13.25 -11.79 7.01
CA ILE A 220 14.33 -11.19 7.81
C ILE A 220 14.83 -12.17 8.88
N SER A 221 13.91 -12.83 9.58
CA SER A 221 14.27 -13.77 10.65
C SER A 221 15.03 -14.99 10.09
N THR A 222 14.76 -15.39 8.85
CA THR A 222 15.48 -16.47 8.18
C THR A 222 16.87 -16.05 7.72
N THR A 223 17.04 -14.83 7.23
CA THR A 223 18.36 -14.32 6.79
C THR A 223 19.32 -14.10 7.96
N SER A 224 18.82 -13.76 9.16
CA SER A 224 19.64 -13.58 10.36
C SER A 224 20.17 -14.88 10.99
N LYS A 225 19.61 -16.04 10.62
CA LYS A 225 20.01 -17.35 11.16
C LYS A 225 20.98 -18.12 10.26
N SER A 226 21.13 -17.68 9.02
CA SER A 226 22.09 -18.22 8.05
C SER A 226 23.45 -17.56 8.22
#